data_AF-A0AAD3NSI7-F1
#
_entry.id   AF-A0AAD3NSI7-F1
#
_cell.length_a   1.000
_cell.length_b   1.000
_cell.length_c   1.000
_cell.angle_alpha   90.00
_cell.angle_beta   90.00
_cell.angle_gamma   90.00
#
_symmetry.space_group_name_H-M   'P 1'
#
loop_
_entity.id
_entity.type
_entity.pdbx_description
1 polymer ?
#
loop_
_entity_poly.entity_id
_entity_poly.type
_entity_poly.pdbx_seq_one_letter_code
_entity_poly.pdbx_strand_id
1 'polypeptide(L)'
;MSDPARRVKTSAYSYYIKEAAEDYKKEHPNEEIAFAEFSKKCAETWKKMSEIDKLKFSQIADEDTRRLNANPYIPPENVEDKVIDRDPNLPDLAHSAFFYFYEDERDKVKSQITCR
;
A
#
# COMPACT_ATOMS: atom_id res chain seq x y z
N MET A 1 8.89 6.65 18.75
CA MET A 1 7.41 6.53 18.71
C MET A 1 6.91 7.10 17.40
N SER A 2 6.24 6.31 16.56
CA SER A 2 5.58 6.82 15.35
C SER A 2 4.30 7.55 15.71
N ASP A 3 4.08 8.71 15.10
CA ASP A 3 2.87 9.52 15.20
C ASP A 3 1.62 8.67 14.85
N PRO A 4 0.63 8.51 15.77
CA PRO A 4 -0.52 7.64 15.57
C PRO A 4 -1.41 8.07 14.39
N ALA A 5 -1.29 9.33 13.95
CA ALA A 5 -2.00 9.90 12.83
C ALA A 5 -1.35 9.55 11.47
N ARG A 6 -0.05 9.23 11.44
CA ARG A 6 0.67 8.80 10.22
C ARG A 6 0.63 7.30 9.95
N ARG A 7 -0.34 6.58 10.53
CA ARG A 7 -0.46 5.13 10.31
C ARG A 7 -0.90 4.86 8.88
N VAL A 8 -0.07 4.08 8.16
CA VAL A 8 -0.33 3.65 6.78
C VAL A 8 -1.22 2.40 6.80
N LYS A 9 -1.99 2.21 5.73
CA LYS A 9 -2.81 1.01 5.51
C LYS A 9 -1.94 -0.24 5.64
N THR A 10 -2.33 -1.13 6.55
CA THR A 10 -1.59 -2.36 6.84
C THR A 10 -2.28 -3.54 6.13
N SER A 11 -1.52 -4.35 5.40
CA SER A 11 -2.08 -5.53 4.71
C SER A 11 -2.39 -6.67 5.69
N ALA A 12 -3.26 -7.60 5.28
CA ALA A 12 -3.58 -8.81 6.06
C ALA A 12 -2.31 -9.60 6.45
N TYR A 13 -1.35 -9.72 5.54
CA TYR A 13 -0.08 -10.40 5.80
C TYR A 13 0.76 -9.69 6.88
N SER A 14 0.74 -8.35 6.93
CA SER A 14 1.44 -7.60 7.96
C SER A 14 0.84 -7.79 9.35
N TYR A 15 -0.48 -8.03 9.45
CA TYR A 15 -1.11 -8.43 10.72
C TYR A 15 -0.71 -9.85 11.12
N TYR A 16 -0.67 -10.77 10.17
CA TYR A 16 -0.20 -12.13 10.39
C TYR A 16 1.25 -12.18 10.90
N ILE A 17 2.16 -11.43 10.28
CA ILE A 17 3.56 -11.36 10.74
C ILE A 17 3.65 -10.89 12.19
N LYS A 18 2.81 -9.93 12.61
CA LYS A 18 2.79 -9.45 14.00
C LYS A 18 2.35 -10.55 14.97
N GLU A 19 1.25 -11.25 14.67
CA GLU A 19 0.75 -12.37 15.49
C GLU A 19 1.80 -13.49 15.55
N ALA A 20 2.38 -13.87 14.40
CA ALA A 20 3.41 -14.89 14.32
C ALA A 20 4.69 -14.50 15.09
N ALA A 21 5.06 -13.22 15.11
CA ALA A 21 6.23 -12.74 15.82
C ALA A 21 5.99 -12.72 17.34
N GLU A 22 4.79 -12.34 17.78
CA GLU A 22 4.40 -12.40 19.19
C GLU A 22 4.39 -13.84 19.72
N ASP A 23 3.86 -14.77 18.93
CA ASP A 23 3.81 -16.19 19.31
C ASP A 23 5.21 -16.79 19.35
N TYR A 24 6.06 -16.50 18.36
CA TYR A 24 7.46 -16.92 18.37
C TYR A 24 8.22 -16.36 19.58
N LYS A 25 7.97 -15.11 19.96
CA LYS A 25 8.59 -14.50 21.14
C LYS A 25 8.13 -15.12 22.46
N LYS A 26 6.88 -15.62 22.54
CA LYS A 26 6.37 -16.35 23.71
C LYS A 26 7.02 -17.72 23.84
N GLU A 27 7.21 -18.42 22.71
CA GLU A 27 7.83 -19.76 22.69
C GLU A 27 9.35 -19.69 22.90
N HIS A 28 10.01 -18.66 22.38
CA HIS A 28 11.45 -18.46 22.45
C HIS A 28 11.80 -17.12 23.13
N PRO A 29 11.57 -16.96 24.44
CA PRO A 29 11.80 -15.68 25.13
C PRO A 29 13.29 -15.28 25.22
N ASN A 30 14.22 -16.22 25.03
CA ASN A 30 15.66 -16.02 25.14
C ASN A 30 16.39 -15.97 23.78
N GLU A 31 15.68 -16.21 22.67
CA GLU A 31 16.26 -16.26 21.33
C GLU A 31 15.86 -15.00 20.56
N GLU A 32 16.83 -14.33 19.94
CA GLU A 32 16.56 -13.17 19.12
C GLU A 32 16.08 -13.61 17.73
N ILE A 33 15.02 -12.98 17.22
CA ILE A 33 14.39 -13.38 15.96
C ILE A 33 15.33 -13.02 14.80
N ALA A 34 15.94 -14.03 14.17
CA ALA A 34 16.65 -13.84 12.91
C ALA A 34 15.66 -13.51 11.78
N PHE A 35 15.55 -12.23 11.42
CA PHE A 35 14.54 -11.72 10.47
C PHE A 35 14.51 -12.48 9.13
N ALA A 36 15.68 -12.85 8.60
CA ALA A 36 15.77 -13.55 7.31
C ALA A 36 15.16 -14.96 7.35
N GLU A 37 15.32 -15.68 8.45
CA GLU A 37 14.77 -17.03 8.60
C GLU A 37 13.28 -16.98 8.95
N PHE A 38 12.92 -16.06 9.84
CA PHE A 38 11.54 -15.83 10.23
C PHE A 38 10.67 -15.39 9.05
N SER A 39 11.14 -14.44 8.23
CA SER A 39 10.40 -13.97 7.06
C SER A 39 10.14 -15.10 6.06
N LYS A 40 11.13 -15.98 5.82
CA LYS A 40 10.96 -17.17 4.96
C LYS A 40 9.90 -18.13 5.52
N LYS A 41 9.99 -18.47 6.82
CA LYS A 41 9.04 -19.37 7.49
C LYS A 41 7.61 -18.81 7.47
N CYS A 42 7.44 -17.51 7.73
CA CYS A 42 6.16 -16.82 7.65
C CYS A 42 5.59 -16.81 6.23
N ALA A 43 6.42 -16.54 5.21
CA ALA A 43 5.97 -16.56 3.82
C ALA A 43 5.48 -17.95 3.38
N GLU A 44 6.22 -19.01 3.74
CA GLU A 44 5.84 -20.39 3.46
C GLU A 44 4.53 -20.79 4.15
N THR A 45 4.38 -20.40 5.42
CA THR A 45 3.19 -20.72 6.22
C THR A 45 1.98 -19.99 5.71
N TRP A 46 2.12 -18.69 5.38
CA TRP A 46 1.05 -17.89 4.79
C TRP A 46 0.57 -18.44 3.44
N LYS A 47 1.48 -18.96 2.61
CA LYS A 47 1.12 -19.59 1.33
C LYS A 47 0.32 -20.88 1.52
N LYS A 48 0.64 -21.68 2.56
CA LYS A 48 -0.05 -22.94 2.90
C LYS A 48 -1.35 -22.73 3.69
N MET A 49 -1.52 -21.56 4.30
CA MET A 49 -2.66 -21.23 5.14
C MET A 49 -3.97 -21.23 4.34
N SER A 50 -5.05 -21.67 4.97
CA SER A 50 -6.37 -21.74 4.35
C SER A 50 -6.96 -20.35 4.13
N GLU A 51 -7.89 -20.23 3.17
CA GLU A 51 -8.60 -18.95 2.94
C GLU A 51 -9.45 -18.54 4.15
N ILE A 52 -9.88 -19.49 4.97
CA ILE A 52 -10.65 -19.23 6.20
C ILE A 52 -9.76 -18.53 7.23
N ASP A 53 -8.53 -19.00 7.42
CA ASP A 53 -7.59 -18.38 8.35
C ASP A 53 -7.14 -17.01 7.85
N LYS A 54 -6.91 -16.87 6.54
CA LYS A 54 -6.60 -15.58 5.91
C LYS A 54 -7.77 -14.59 6.02
N LEU A 55 -9.02 -15.07 6.04
CA LEU A 55 -10.19 -14.21 6.17
C LEU A 55 -10.18 -13.43 7.49
N LYS A 56 -9.74 -14.04 8.60
CA LYS A 56 -9.56 -13.34 9.89
C LYS A 56 -8.66 -12.13 9.71
N PHE A 57 -7.51 -12.30 9.05
CA PHE A 57 -6.55 -11.23 8.81
C PHE A 57 -7.05 -10.21 7.79
N SER A 58 -7.83 -10.63 6.80
CA SER A 58 -8.49 -9.74 5.83
C SER A 58 -9.47 -8.82 6.54
N GLN A 59 -10.31 -9.35 7.42
CA GLN A 59 -11.29 -8.56 8.17
C GLN A 59 -10.62 -7.50 9.04
N ILE A 60 -9.52 -7.84 9.71
CA ILE A 60 -8.73 -6.89 10.52
C ILE A 60 -8.13 -5.79 9.62
N ALA A 61 -7.60 -6.15 8.44
CA ALA A 61 -7.05 -5.18 7.49
C ALA A 61 -8.14 -4.27 6.90
N ASP A 62 -9.33 -4.80 6.65
CA ASP A 62 -10.48 -4.04 6.16
C ASP A 62 -11.00 -3.07 7.23
N GLU A 63 -11.03 -3.49 8.48
CA GLU A 63 -11.38 -2.62 9.61
C GLU A 63 -10.35 -1.50 9.80
N ASP A 64 -9.05 -1.79 9.71
CA ASP A 64 -8.02 -0.75 9.78
C ASP A 64 -8.12 0.22 8.60
N THR A 65 -8.40 -0.30 7.40
CA THR A 65 -8.66 0.53 6.22
C THR A 65 -9.87 1.45 6.46
N ARG A 66 -10.95 0.94 7.06
CA ARG A 66 -12.12 1.75 7.41
C ARG A 66 -11.77 2.83 8.45
N ARG A 67 -11.00 2.50 9.48
CA ARG A 67 -10.52 3.44 10.51
C ARG A 67 -9.69 4.57 9.89
N LEU A 68 -8.77 4.22 8.99
CA LEU A 68 -7.91 5.19 8.30
C LEU A 68 -8.70 6.09 7.35
N ASN A 69 -9.68 5.53 6.63
CA ASN A 69 -10.54 6.33 5.77
C ASN A 69 -11.48 7.25 6.58
N ALA A 70 -11.90 6.83 7.78
CA ALA A 70 -12.76 7.64 8.66
C ALA A 70 -12.01 8.80 9.31
N ASN A 71 -10.73 8.62 9.64
CA ASN A 71 -9.86 9.66 10.18
C ASN A 71 -8.63 9.81 9.27
N PRO A 72 -8.79 10.43 8.09
CA PRO A 72 -7.68 10.63 7.16
C PRO A 72 -6.65 11.57 7.81
N TYR A 73 -5.38 11.20 7.68
CA TYR A 73 -4.29 12.06 8.09
C TYR A 73 -4.29 13.34 7.25
N ILE A 74 -4.23 14.49 7.92
CA ILE A 74 -4.04 15.79 7.28
C ILE A 74 -2.57 16.16 7.50
N PRO A 75 -1.72 16.11 6.46
CA PRO A 75 -0.35 16.58 6.58
C PRO A 75 -0.32 18.06 6.97
N PRO A 76 0.63 18.50 7.81
CA PRO A 76 0.82 19.91 8.07
C PRO A 76 1.16 20.65 6.75
N GLU A 77 0.75 21.90 6.62
CA GLU A 77 0.82 22.70 5.39
C GLU A 77 2.23 22.82 4.78
N ASN A 78 3.28 22.58 5.59
CA ASN A 78 4.68 22.70 5.19
C ASN A 78 5.34 21.36 4.78
N VAL A 79 4.58 20.29 4.52
CA VAL A 79 5.16 19.06 3.95
C VAL A 79 5.06 19.14 2.44
N GLU A 80 6.13 19.60 1.79
CA GLU A 80 6.23 19.55 0.34
C GLU A 80 6.25 18.08 -0.13
N ASP A 81 5.30 17.72 -0.99
CA ASP A 81 5.35 16.46 -1.70
C ASP A 81 6.62 16.45 -2.56
N LYS A 82 7.51 15.48 -2.31
CA LYS A 82 8.68 15.28 -3.17
C LYS A 82 8.19 14.82 -4.53
N VAL A 83 8.11 15.76 -5.48
CA VAL A 83 7.92 15.44 -6.89
C VAL A 83 9.13 14.59 -7.30
N ILE A 84 8.86 13.33 -7.63
CA ILE A 84 9.89 12.44 -8.16
C ILE A 84 10.07 12.83 -9.62
N ASP A 85 11.19 13.48 -9.93
CA ASP A 85 11.56 13.74 -11.32
C ASP A 85 11.72 12.39 -12.03
N ARG A 86 10.94 12.24 -13.11
CA ARG A 86 11.03 11.05 -13.96
C ARG A 86 12.34 11.12 -14.75
N ASP A 87 13.10 10.04 -14.73
CA ASP A 87 14.35 9.92 -15.50
C ASP A 87 14.04 10.11 -17.00
N PRO A 88 14.64 11.10 -17.68
CA PRO A 88 14.44 11.35 -19.11
C PRO A 88 14.82 10.17 -20.01
N ASN A 89 15.66 9.24 -19.52
CA ASN A 89 16.11 8.07 -20.27
C ASN A 89 15.22 6.84 -20.08
N LEU A 90 14.22 6.89 -19.19
CA LEU A 90 13.29 5.78 -19.00
C LEU A 90 12.32 5.72 -20.19
N PRO A 91 12.03 4.53 -20.75
CA PRO A 91 10.96 4.40 -21.71
C PRO A 91 9.65 4.94 -21.14
N ASP A 92 8.91 5.69 -21.96
CA ASP A 92 7.65 6.27 -21.51
C ASP A 92 6.66 5.17 -21.10
N LEU A 93 5.83 5.48 -20.11
CA LEU A 93 4.82 4.56 -19.62
C LEU A 93 3.74 4.39 -20.71
N ALA A 94 3.30 3.16 -20.95
CA ALA A 94 2.21 2.91 -21.89
C ALA A 94 0.96 3.72 -21.52
N HIS A 95 0.46 4.49 -22.48
CA HIS A 95 -0.76 5.28 -22.31
C HIS A 95 -2.00 4.39 -22.15
N SER A 96 -2.91 4.79 -21.26
CA SER A 96 -4.25 4.18 -21.12
C SER A 96 -5.12 4.46 -22.35
N ALA A 97 -6.13 3.61 -22.60
CA ALA A 97 -7.14 3.81 -23.65
C ALA A 97 -7.77 5.23 -23.64
N PHE A 98 -7.91 5.82 -22.44
CA PHE A 98 -8.40 7.18 -22.29
C PHE A 98 -7.50 8.24 -22.93
N PHE A 99 -6.17 8.08 -22.85
CA PHE A 99 -5.23 9.07 -23.38
C PHE A 99 -5.22 9.04 -24.92
N TYR A 100 -5.35 7.87 -25.54
CA TYR A 100 -5.53 7.77 -26.99
C TYR A 100 -6.82 8.47 -27.44
N PHE A 101 -7.94 8.23 -26.74
CA PHE A 101 -9.19 8.95 -27.01
C PHE A 101 -9.05 10.47 -26.80
N TYR A 102 -8.34 10.88 -25.74
CA TYR A 102 -8.08 12.28 -25.46
C TYR A 102 -7.25 12.95 -26.56
N GLU A 103 -6.20 12.30 -27.06
CA GLU A 103 -5.36 12.83 -28.15
C GLU A 103 -6.20 13.13 -29.41
N ASP A 104 -7.10 12.22 -29.78
CA ASP A 104 -7.98 12.37 -30.96
C ASP A 104 -9.03 13.49 -30.79
N GLU A 105 -9.57 13.65 -29.58
CA GLU A 105 -10.69 14.56 -29.31
C GLU A 105 -10.25 15.95 -28.81
N ARG A 106 -9.04 16.07 -28.26
CA ARG A 106 -8.55 17.32 -27.65
C ARG A 106 -8.58 18.48 -28.64
N ASP A 107 -8.10 18.29 -29.86
CA ASP A 107 -8.02 19.36 -30.85
C ASP A 107 -9.41 19.81 -31.33
N LYS A 108 -10.36 18.87 -31.41
CA LYS A 108 -11.76 19.16 -31.76
C LYS A 108 -12.47 19.96 -30.67
N VAL A 109 -12.25 19.61 -29.41
CA VAL A 109 -12.83 20.33 -28.27
C VAL A 109 -12.17 21.70 -28.12
N LYS A 110 -10.85 21.76 -28.28
CA LYS A 110 -10.11 23.02 -28.22
C LYS A 110 -10.58 24.00 -29.30
N SER A 111 -10.74 23.56 -30.55
CA SER A 111 -11.22 24.45 -31.61
C SER A 111 -12.64 24.97 -31.34
N GLN A 112 -13.54 24.15 -30.78
CA GLN A 112 -14.88 24.59 -30.38
C GLN A 112 -14.87 25.64 -29.27
N ILE A 113 -13.95 25.54 -28.31
CA ILE A 113 -13.86 26.46 -27.17
C ILE A 113 -13.14 27.75 -27.57
N THR A 114 -12.13 27.68 -28.45
CA THR A 114 -11.30 28.85 -28.83
C THR A 114 -11.93 29.68 -29.96
N CYS A 115 -12.97 29.19 -30.64
CA CYS A 115 -13.64 29.88 -31.74
C CYS A 115 -14.89 30.67 -31.28
N ARG A 116 -14.80 31.32 -30.11
CA ARG A 116 -15.75 32.31 -29.59
C ARG A 116 -15.05 33.65 -29.45
#